data_AF-A0A0H2UPB2-F1
#
_entry.id   AF-A0A0H2UPB2-F1
#
_cell.length_a   1.000
_cell.length_b   1.000
_cell.length_c   1.000
_cell.angle_alpha   90.00
_cell.angle_beta   90.00
_cell.angle_gamma   90.00
#
_symmetry.space_group_name_H-M   'P 1'
#
loop_
_entity.id
_entity.type
_entity.pdbx_description
1 polymer ?
#
loop_
_entity_poly.entity_id
_entity_poly.type
_entity_poly.pdbx_seq_one_letter_code
_entity_poly.pdbx_strand_id
1 'polypeptide(L)'
;MRHKFQQVLNKIHDFLNGYDQPDQTETNSLTATIEEAIQKQTAVHLILSETSFTGDIIKYDQQGQQIIVKNFSKNVSRIIRISDIQRLRFVPSTVQTAQKNRFKKE
;
A
#
# COMPACT_ATOMS: atom_id res chain seq x y z
N MET A 1 -16.83 -24.17 -26.22
CA MET A 1 -16.48 -25.08 -25.11
C MET A 1 -15.00 -25.00 -24.73
N ARG A 2 -14.04 -25.28 -25.63
CA ARG A 2 -12.60 -25.27 -25.33
C ARG A 2 -12.06 -23.96 -24.73
N HIS A 3 -12.48 -22.82 -25.28
CA HIS A 3 -11.99 -21.50 -24.85
C HIS A 3 -12.38 -21.14 -23.41
N LYS A 4 -13.57 -21.53 -22.96
CA LYS A 4 -14.03 -21.30 -21.58
C LYS A 4 -13.31 -22.20 -20.59
N PHE A 5 -13.01 -23.42 -21.00
CA PHE A 5 -12.22 -24.36 -20.20
C PHE A 5 -10.77 -23.85 -20.00
N GLN A 6 -10.16 -23.30 -21.05
CA GLN A 6 -8.84 -22.66 -20.94
C GLN A 6 -8.84 -21.44 -20.01
N GLN A 7 -9.89 -20.62 -20.03
CA GLN A 7 -10.02 -19.49 -19.09
C GLN A 7 -10.08 -19.95 -17.63
N VAL A 8 -10.79 -21.05 -17.36
CA VAL A 8 -10.88 -21.63 -16.01
C VAL A 8 -9.55 -22.25 -15.59
N LEU A 9 -8.87 -22.98 -16.48
CA LEU A 9 -7.55 -23.55 -16.21
C LEU A 9 -6.51 -22.48 -15.89
N ASN A 10 -6.48 -21.39 -16.65
CA ASN A 10 -5.58 -20.27 -16.40
C ASN A 10 -5.85 -19.67 -15.01
N LYS A 11 -7.13 -19.47 -14.65
CA LYS A 11 -7.50 -18.91 -13.35
C LYS A 11 -7.14 -19.82 -12.18
N ILE A 12 -7.19 -21.14 -12.37
CA ILE A 12 -6.75 -22.12 -11.37
C ILE A 12 -5.22 -22.12 -11.26
N HIS A 13 -4.51 -22.02 -12.39
CA HIS A 13 -3.05 -21.93 -12.42
C HIS A 13 -2.55 -20.65 -11.71
N ASP A 14 -3.18 -19.51 -12.00
CA ASP A 14 -2.91 -18.22 -11.34
C ASP A 14 -3.17 -18.29 -9.81
N PHE A 15 -4.19 -19.05 -9.41
CA PHE A 15 -4.54 -19.26 -8.00
C PHE A 15 -3.54 -20.19 -7.28
N LEU A 16 -3.10 -21.26 -7.93
CA LEU A 16 -2.18 -22.24 -7.35
C LEU A 16 -0.74 -21.74 -7.29
N ASN A 17 -0.31 -20.97 -8.29
CA ASN A 17 1.07 -20.49 -8.37
C ASN A 17 1.28 -19.17 -7.62
N GLY A 18 0.20 -18.45 -7.27
CA GLY A 18 0.25 -17.25 -6.46
C GLY A 18 1.11 -16.14 -7.08
N TYR A 19 0.49 -15.24 -7.84
CA TYR A 19 1.09 -14.00 -8.39
C TYR A 19 2.56 -14.17 -8.85
N ASP A 20 2.75 -14.65 -10.08
CA ASP A 20 4.01 -14.50 -10.80
C ASP A 20 4.30 -13.00 -11.00
N GLN A 21 5.21 -12.47 -10.17
CA GLN A 21 5.96 -11.22 -10.34
C GLN A 21 5.12 -9.92 -10.44
N PRO A 22 5.51 -8.83 -9.77
CA PRO A 22 4.78 -7.57 -9.91
C PRO A 22 4.89 -7.09 -11.37
N ASP A 23 3.76 -7.14 -12.08
CA ASP A 23 3.61 -6.53 -13.39
C ASP A 23 4.05 -5.05 -13.30
N GLN A 24 4.83 -4.58 -14.29
CA GLN A 24 5.33 -3.20 -14.33
C GLN A 24 4.18 -2.17 -14.27
N THR A 25 2.99 -2.56 -14.73
CA THR A 25 1.73 -1.79 -14.63
C THR A 25 1.27 -1.57 -13.19
N GLU A 26 1.41 -2.56 -12.30
CA GLU A 26 1.09 -2.44 -10.86
C GLU A 26 2.13 -1.58 -10.12
N THR A 27 3.39 -1.62 -10.55
CA THR A 27 4.45 -0.78 -9.96
C THR A 27 4.26 0.70 -10.29
N ASN A 28 3.86 0.99 -11.55
CA ASN A 28 3.51 2.34 -11.99
C ASN A 28 2.25 2.86 -11.27
N SER A 29 1.25 2.00 -11.01
CA SER A 29 0.05 2.39 -10.27
C SER A 29 0.34 2.65 -8.79
N LEU A 30 1.21 1.86 -8.16
CA LEU A 30 1.63 2.03 -6.77
C LEU A 30 2.36 3.37 -6.56
N THR A 31 3.30 3.69 -7.45
CA THR A 31 4.08 4.94 -7.39
C THR A 31 3.17 6.16 -7.49
N ALA A 32 2.25 6.18 -8.46
CA ALA A 32 1.28 7.26 -8.59
C ALA A 32 0.42 7.42 -7.32
N THR A 33 0.02 6.31 -6.69
CA THR A 33 -0.77 6.35 -5.45
C THR A 33 0.04 6.91 -4.27
N ILE A 34 1.34 6.62 -4.20
CA ILE A 34 2.25 7.17 -3.18
C ILE A 34 2.39 8.69 -3.36
N GLU A 35 2.62 9.14 -4.59
CA GLU A 35 2.73 10.56 -4.92
C GLU A 35 1.42 11.31 -4.60
N GLU A 36 0.28 10.72 -4.96
CA GLU A 36 -1.05 11.25 -4.61
C GLU A 36 -1.22 11.35 -3.09
N ALA A 37 -0.81 10.34 -2.33
CA ALA A 37 -0.90 10.37 -0.86
C ALA A 37 -0.10 11.51 -0.24
N ILE A 38 1.12 11.75 -0.73
CA ILE A 38 1.98 12.85 -0.29
C ILE A 38 1.35 14.19 -0.67
N GLN A 39 0.91 14.35 -1.93
CA GLN A 39 0.32 15.59 -2.43
C GLN A 39 -0.94 15.97 -1.65
N LYS A 40 -1.83 14.99 -1.40
CA LYS A 40 -3.09 15.20 -0.69
C LYS A 40 -2.95 15.17 0.83
N GLN A 41 -1.74 14.87 1.35
CA GLN A 41 -1.48 14.69 2.79
C GLN A 41 -2.49 13.74 3.45
N THR A 42 -2.80 12.64 2.77
CA THR A 42 -3.80 11.67 3.24
C THR A 42 -3.10 10.40 3.72
N ALA A 43 -3.60 9.88 4.84
CA ALA A 43 -3.03 8.67 5.41
C ALA A 43 -3.33 7.44 4.55
N VAL A 44 -2.39 6.51 4.54
CA VAL A 44 -2.49 5.22 3.85
C VAL A 44 -2.38 4.07 4.83
N HIS A 45 -2.95 2.94 4.44
CA HIS A 45 -2.73 1.65 5.05
C HIS A 45 -1.88 0.81 4.09
N LEU A 46 -0.71 0.41 4.57
CA LEU A 46 0.27 -0.39 3.85
C LEU A 46 0.17 -1.83 4.33
N ILE A 47 0.01 -2.74 3.39
CA ILE A 47 0.01 -4.18 3.62
C ILE A 47 1.36 -4.70 3.13
N LEU A 48 2.13 -5.27 4.06
CA LEU A 48 3.42 -5.92 3.82
C LEU A 48 3.23 -7.43 4.05
N SER A 49 4.26 -8.24 3.78
CA SER A 49 4.14 -9.71 3.88
C SER A 49 3.65 -10.23 5.22
N GLU A 50 4.22 -9.72 6.32
CA GLU A 50 3.90 -10.22 7.67
C GLU A 50 3.20 -9.19 8.55
N THR A 51 3.15 -7.93 8.11
CA THR A 51 2.64 -6.84 8.95
C THR A 51 1.94 -5.79 8.12
N SER A 52 1.21 -4.90 8.79
CA SER A 52 0.65 -3.71 8.18
C SER A 52 1.08 -2.46 8.94
N PHE A 53 1.04 -1.32 8.25
CA PHE A 53 1.35 -0.04 8.85
C PHE A 53 0.40 1.04 8.34
N THR A 54 -0.17 1.81 9.26
CA THR A 54 -1.07 2.91 8.91
C THR A 54 -0.43 4.23 9.30
N GLY A 55 -0.41 5.18 8.36
CA GLY A 55 0.16 6.48 8.63
C GLY A 55 0.21 7.38 7.41
N ASP A 56 0.77 8.57 7.63
CA ASP A 56 1.03 9.55 6.57
C ASP A 56 2.37 9.22 5.91
N ILE A 57 2.41 9.19 4.58
CA ILE A 57 3.68 9.12 3.84
C ILE A 57 4.30 10.51 3.86
N ILE A 58 5.47 10.65 4.47
CA ILE A 58 6.16 11.92 4.64
C ILE A 58 7.17 12.17 3.52
N LYS A 59 7.76 11.10 2.98
CA LYS A 59 8.77 11.19 1.93
C LYS A 59 8.75 9.93 1.07
N TYR A 60 8.98 10.12 -0.23
CA TYR A 60 9.33 9.06 -1.16
C TYR A 60 10.74 9.31 -1.71
N ASP A 61 11.64 8.36 -1.50
CA ASP A 61 12.98 8.33 -2.08
C ASP A 61 12.97 7.43 -3.32
N GLN A 62 12.84 8.06 -4.48
CA GLN A 62 12.77 7.40 -5.78
C GLN A 62 14.06 6.64 -6.13
N GLN A 63 15.23 7.14 -5.69
CA GLN A 63 16.51 6.48 -5.96
C GLN A 63 16.66 5.21 -5.12
N GLY A 64 16.35 5.30 -3.83
CA GLY A 64 16.38 4.17 -2.91
C GLY A 64 15.17 3.22 -3.01
N GLN A 65 14.17 3.56 -3.83
CA GLN A 65 12.90 2.82 -3.93
C GLN A 65 12.29 2.54 -2.55
N GLN A 66 12.19 3.59 -1.73
CA GLN A 66 11.72 3.50 -0.35
C GLN A 66 10.89 4.71 0.09
N ILE A 67 9.92 4.49 0.98
CA ILE A 67 9.08 5.52 1.58
C ILE A 67 9.30 5.63 3.09
N ILE A 68 9.10 6.83 3.62
CA ILE A 68 9.09 7.10 5.06
C ILE A 68 7.65 7.37 5.47
N VAL A 69 7.14 6.56 6.40
CA VAL A 69 5.75 6.60 6.84
C VAL A 69 5.70 6.85 8.33
N LYS A 70 4.80 7.74 8.76
CA LYS A 70 4.69 8.17 10.15
C LYS A 70 3.29 7.90 10.67
N ASN A 71 3.17 7.30 11.86
CA ASN A 71 1.88 6.98 12.44
C ASN A 71 1.07 8.25 12.80
N PHE A 72 -0.22 8.09 13.08
CA PHE A 72 -1.11 9.23 13.40
C PHE A 72 -0.67 10.05 14.62
N SER A 73 -0.08 9.40 15.63
CA SER A 73 0.43 10.06 16.84
C SER A 73 1.76 10.80 16.61
N LYS A 74 2.34 10.69 15.41
CA LYS A 74 3.59 11.33 15.00
C LYS A 74 4.81 11.03 15.88
N ASN A 75 4.82 9.89 16.57
CA ASN A 75 5.94 9.46 17.41
C ASN A 75 6.67 8.22 16.85
N VAL A 76 6.07 7.50 15.90
CA VAL A 76 6.68 6.31 15.27
C VAL A 76 6.80 6.53 13.77
N SER A 77 8.00 6.29 13.23
CA SER A 77 8.29 6.32 11.81
C SER A 77 8.88 4.99 11.35
N ARG A 78 8.56 4.58 10.12
CA ARG A 78 9.08 3.37 9.49
C ARG A 78 9.53 3.68 8.07
N ILE A 79 10.71 3.18 7.71
CA ILE A 79 11.21 3.17 6.34
C ILE A 79 10.75 1.85 5.72
N ILE A 80 10.09 1.91 4.56
CA ILE A 80 9.50 0.74 3.88
C ILE A 80 9.97 0.78 2.43
N ARG A 81 10.57 -0.31 1.95
CA ARG A 81 10.94 -0.42 0.52
C ARG A 81 9.69 -0.68 -0.30
N ILE A 82 9.65 -0.13 -1.52
CA ILE A 82 8.53 -0.32 -2.45
C ILE A 82 8.31 -1.81 -2.74
N SER A 83 9.39 -2.59 -2.87
CA SER A 83 9.34 -4.05 -3.08
C SER A 83 8.63 -4.82 -1.97
N ASP A 84 8.61 -4.28 -0.75
CA ASP A 84 8.05 -4.94 0.42
C ASP A 84 6.53 -4.65 0.56
N ILE A 85 5.99 -3.74 -0.27
CA ILE A 85 4.58 -3.35 -0.27
C ILE A 85 3.79 -4.31 -1.16
N GLN A 86 2.93 -5.11 -0.56
CA GLN A 86 2.01 -5.96 -1.28
C GLN A 86 0.79 -5.17 -1.78
N ARG A 87 0.25 -4.27 -0.94
CA ARG A 87 -0.88 -3.39 -1.29
C ARG A 87 -0.82 -2.08 -0.54
N LEU A 88 -1.34 -1.02 -1.16
CA LEU A 88 -1.52 0.30 -0.57
C LEU A 88 -2.97 0.75 -0.76
N ARG A 89 -3.57 1.28 0.32
CA ARG A 89 -4.95 1.82 0.31
C ARG A 89 -5.02 3.13 1.05
N PHE A 90 -5.86 4.06 0.60
CA PHE A 90 -6.19 5.25 1.36
C PHE A 90 -7.02 4.90 2.59
N VAL A 91 -6.73 5.56 3.71
CA VAL A 91 -7.54 5.44 4.92
C VAL A 91 -8.76 6.37 4.80
N PRO A 92 -9.99 5.90 5.07
CA PRO A 92 -11.17 6.76 5.05
C PRO A 92 -11.05 7.97 5.99
N SER A 93 -11.53 9.14 5.56
CA SER A 93 -11.41 10.40 6.32
C SER A 93 -12.04 10.35 7.71
N THR A 94 -13.12 9.58 7.89
CA THR A 94 -13.76 9.31 9.18
C THR A 94 -12.81 8.61 10.14
N VAL A 95 -12.10 7.58 9.67
CA VAL A 95 -11.09 6.85 10.44
C VAL A 95 -9.90 7.75 10.77
N GLN A 96 -9.41 8.53 9.79
CA GLN A 96 -8.32 9.48 10.02
C GLN A 96 -8.68 10.49 11.13
N THR A 97 -9.91 11.00 11.12
CA THR A 97 -10.41 11.98 12.11
C THR A 97 -10.53 11.33 13.49
N ALA A 98 -11.12 10.14 13.58
CA ALA A 98 -11.25 9.40 14.83
C ALA A 98 -9.89 9.09 15.47
N GLN A 99 -8.91 8.66 14.67
CA GLN A 99 -7.55 8.38 15.15
C GLN A 99 -6.86 9.65 15.64
N LYS A 100 -6.90 10.75 14.87
CA LYS A 100 -6.28 12.03 15.29
C LYS A 100 -6.90 12.57 16.58
N ASN A 101 -8.21 12.47 16.75
CA ASN A 101 -8.89 12.95 17.96
C ASN A 101 -8.58 12.11 19.21
N ARG A 102 -8.35 10.81 19.05
CA ARG A 102 -7.95 9.93 20.15
C ARG A 102 -6.64 10.39 20.80
N PHE A 103 -5.66 10.80 19.98
CA PHE A 103 -4.33 11.23 20.46
C PHE A 103 -4.23 12.71 20.83
N LYS A 104 -5.31 13.50 20.69
CA LYS A 104 -5.36 14.91 21.15
C LYS A 104 -5.94 15.08 22.55
N LYS A 105 -6.53 14.02 23.12
CA LYS A 105 -7.19 14.03 24.43
C LYS A 105 -6.28 13.63 25.59
N GLU A 106 -5.01 13.32 25.30
CA GLU A 106 -3.96 13.07 26.29
C GLU A 106 -3.03 14.29 26.35
#